data_AF-A0A7S2EWW1-F1
#
_entry.id   AF-A0A7S2EWW1-F1
#
_cell.length_a   1.000
_cell.length_b   1.000
_cell.length_c   1.000
_cell.angle_alpha   90.00
_cell.angle_beta   90.00
_cell.angle_gamma   90.00
#
_symmetry.space_group_name_H-M   'P 1'
#
loop_
_entity.id
_entity.type
_entity.pdbx_description
1 polymer ?
#
loop_
_entity_poly.entity_id
_entity_poly.type
_entity_poly.pdbx_seq_one_letter_code
_entity_poly.pdbx_strand_id
1 'polypeptide(L)'
;RVVGGGILDYAESVQRGDHEGDERVPAPNEIFEREALLEFMGGCSETYLTRSDPRRFLWQRKLFEEVSGTEGTAVMIEESQMAHTKGKIWVDVAVANSLPQVALEHTSHLLFLHDFDVERAHLDVVSDGPNGHITLLRLLVAPTNPDANKEEVFRILKRELKRSKWLDPETLRLVTERYPWLGVRRGEVITAFCSLLHPVMAKRNPLAFSRGNIRDTVTKERYVGLTAEVADLFLERFDPRGPLGDAELEERSERLRAKIENDVEDTAAVELLYKMIDVIGCTLKTNVYLNDRYSLGLRLDPRIMESDREE
;
A
#
# COMPACT_ATOMS: atom_id res chain seq x y z
N ARG A 1 5.56 -2.35 -41.63
CA ARG A 1 5.71 -3.10 -40.36
C ARG A 1 4.61 -2.61 -39.45
N VAL A 2 3.78 -3.51 -38.91
CA VAL A 2 2.79 -3.13 -37.89
C VAL A 2 3.55 -2.70 -36.64
N VAL A 3 3.23 -1.54 -36.07
CA VAL A 3 3.78 -1.10 -34.78
C VAL A 3 3.47 -2.19 -33.75
N GLY A 4 4.49 -2.67 -33.03
CA GLY A 4 4.32 -3.80 -32.11
C GLY A 4 4.25 -5.19 -32.77
N GLY A 5 4.62 -5.35 -34.06
CA GLY A 5 4.61 -6.67 -34.72
C GLY A 5 5.39 -7.76 -33.97
N GLY A 6 6.52 -7.40 -33.34
CA GLY A 6 7.29 -8.35 -32.51
C GLY A 6 6.56 -8.82 -31.24
N ILE A 7 5.57 -8.07 -30.75
CA ILE A 7 4.69 -8.50 -29.66
C ILE A 7 3.77 -9.61 -30.15
N LEU A 8 3.16 -9.44 -31.33
CA LEU A 8 2.26 -10.43 -31.93
C LEU A 8 3.00 -11.74 -32.25
N ASP A 9 4.19 -11.65 -32.84
CA ASP A 9 5.01 -12.83 -33.17
C ASP A 9 5.42 -13.60 -31.89
N TYR A 10 5.76 -12.87 -30.82
CA TYR A 10 6.08 -13.49 -29.53
C TYR A 10 4.85 -14.13 -28.89
N ALA A 11 3.68 -13.47 -28.91
CA ALA A 11 2.44 -14.03 -28.41
C ALA A 11 2.05 -15.33 -29.12
N GLU A 12 2.21 -15.41 -30.44
CA GLU A 12 1.99 -16.63 -31.20
C GLU A 12 2.92 -17.77 -30.72
N SER A 13 4.19 -17.47 -30.47
CA SER A 13 5.13 -18.47 -29.93
C SER A 13 4.72 -18.96 -28.53
N VAL A 14 4.19 -18.07 -27.68
CA VAL A 14 3.62 -18.46 -26.38
C VAL A 14 2.43 -19.40 -26.57
N GLN A 15 1.48 -19.05 -27.45
CA GLN A 15 0.28 -19.85 -27.71
C GLN A 15 0.58 -21.24 -28.26
N ARG A 16 1.65 -21.39 -29.06
CA ARG A 16 2.09 -22.70 -29.57
C ARG A 16 2.76 -23.58 -28.52
N GLY A 17 3.05 -23.04 -27.33
CA GLY A 17 3.77 -23.75 -26.27
C GLY A 17 5.28 -23.73 -26.43
N ASP A 18 5.85 -22.84 -27.27
CA ASP A 18 7.30 -22.77 -27.52
C ASP A 18 8.10 -22.42 -26.24
N HIS A 19 7.42 -21.91 -25.20
CA HIS A 19 7.99 -21.52 -23.90
C HIS A 19 7.41 -22.34 -22.72
N GLU A 20 6.87 -23.52 -22.97
CA GLU A 20 6.30 -24.37 -21.92
C GLU A 20 7.35 -24.69 -20.82
N GLY A 21 6.95 -24.53 -19.56
CA GLY A 21 7.83 -24.72 -18.40
C GLY A 21 8.68 -23.51 -18.01
N ASP A 22 8.68 -22.43 -18.80
CA ASP A 22 9.30 -21.17 -18.39
C ASP A 22 8.33 -20.31 -17.57
N GLU A 23 8.46 -20.36 -16.23
CA GLU A 23 7.63 -19.58 -15.29
C GLU A 23 7.69 -18.06 -15.50
N ARG A 24 8.69 -17.56 -16.26
CA ARG A 24 8.86 -16.14 -16.57
C ARG A 24 7.98 -15.70 -17.73
N VAL A 25 7.40 -16.63 -18.48
CA VAL A 25 6.53 -16.35 -19.61
C VAL A 25 5.10 -16.61 -19.16
N PRO A 26 4.14 -15.69 -19.41
CA PRO A 26 2.77 -15.95 -19.04
C PRO A 26 2.26 -17.17 -19.84
N ALA A 27 1.50 -18.04 -19.17
CA ALA A 27 0.91 -19.21 -19.80
C ALA A 27 0.00 -18.83 -20.99
N PRO A 28 -0.17 -19.70 -22.00
CA PRO A 28 -1.14 -19.52 -23.08
C PRO A 28 -2.51 -19.12 -22.55
N ASN A 29 -3.15 -18.13 -23.19
CA ASN A 29 -4.42 -17.57 -22.74
C ASN A 29 -5.14 -16.86 -23.90
N GLU A 30 -6.48 -16.89 -23.93
CA GLU A 30 -7.30 -16.23 -24.95
C GLU A 30 -6.97 -14.73 -25.14
N ILE A 31 -6.55 -14.04 -24.08
CA ILE A 31 -6.20 -12.61 -24.13
C ILE A 31 -4.93 -12.33 -24.96
N PHE A 32 -4.17 -13.38 -25.32
CA PHE A 32 -2.99 -13.32 -26.18
C PHE A 32 -3.27 -13.78 -27.61
N GLU A 33 -4.52 -14.13 -27.95
CA GLU A 33 -4.90 -14.35 -29.34
C GLU A 33 -4.73 -13.07 -30.16
N ARG A 34 -4.47 -13.24 -31.46
CA ARG A 34 -4.05 -12.14 -32.32
C ARG A 34 -5.08 -11.01 -32.36
N GLU A 35 -6.35 -11.36 -32.51
CA GLU A 35 -7.46 -10.42 -32.57
C GLU A 35 -7.62 -9.65 -31.25
N ALA A 36 -7.58 -10.36 -30.12
CA ALA A 36 -7.67 -9.77 -28.79
C ALA A 36 -6.49 -8.82 -28.49
N LEU A 37 -5.27 -9.19 -28.89
CA LEU A 37 -4.10 -8.32 -28.77
C LEU A 37 -4.19 -7.10 -29.66
N LEU A 38 -4.64 -7.24 -30.90
CA LEU A 38 -4.81 -6.10 -31.81
C LEU A 38 -5.83 -5.11 -31.27
N GLU A 39 -6.93 -5.58 -30.68
CA GLU A 39 -7.92 -4.73 -30.00
C GLU A 39 -7.27 -3.96 -28.84
N PHE A 40 -6.57 -4.66 -27.94
CA PHE A 40 -5.88 -4.04 -26.82
C PHE A 40 -4.81 -3.03 -27.27
N MET A 41 -3.99 -3.40 -28.26
CA MET A 41 -2.97 -2.53 -28.84
C MET A 41 -3.57 -1.27 -29.49
N GLY A 42 -4.82 -1.35 -29.97
CA GLY A 42 -5.56 -0.19 -30.48
C GLY A 42 -5.81 0.89 -29.43
N GLY A 43 -5.85 0.52 -28.15
CA GLY A 43 -5.98 1.44 -27.01
C GLY A 43 -4.63 1.92 -26.43
N CYS A 44 -3.51 1.42 -26.95
CA CYS A 44 -2.17 1.71 -26.43
C CYS A 44 -1.48 2.88 -27.15
N SER A 45 -0.56 3.54 -26.46
CA SER A 45 0.30 4.55 -27.07
C SER A 45 1.33 3.91 -28.02
N GLU A 46 1.71 4.60 -29.11
CA GLU A 46 2.76 4.10 -30.03
C GLU A 46 4.10 3.89 -29.30
N THR A 47 4.42 4.77 -28.35
CA THR A 47 5.62 4.67 -27.52
C THR A 47 5.61 3.39 -26.67
N TYR A 48 4.48 3.05 -26.08
CA TYR A 48 4.31 1.81 -25.30
C TYR A 48 4.54 0.57 -26.14
N LEU A 49 3.93 0.52 -27.33
CA LEU A 49 4.06 -0.60 -28.26
C LEU A 49 5.47 -0.75 -28.81
N THR A 50 6.18 0.36 -29.03
CA THR A 50 7.51 0.36 -29.63
C THR A 50 8.62 0.07 -28.61
N ARG A 51 8.46 0.53 -27.36
CA ARG A 51 9.49 0.40 -26.32
C ARG A 51 9.31 -0.81 -25.41
N SER A 52 8.18 -1.50 -25.49
CA SER A 52 7.93 -2.68 -24.67
C SER A 52 8.69 -3.90 -25.18
N ASP A 53 9.34 -4.58 -24.24
CA ASP A 53 9.75 -5.96 -24.43
C ASP A 53 8.49 -6.84 -24.64
N PRO A 54 8.44 -7.70 -25.67
CA PRO A 54 7.27 -8.54 -25.96
C PRO A 54 6.77 -9.37 -24.78
N ARG A 55 7.68 -10.01 -24.03
CA ARG A 55 7.30 -10.83 -22.87
C ARG A 55 6.68 -9.99 -21.76
N ARG A 56 7.28 -8.83 -21.46
CA ARG A 56 6.72 -7.90 -20.47
C ARG A 56 5.37 -7.31 -20.89
N PHE A 57 5.19 -7.04 -22.18
CA PHE A 57 3.92 -6.57 -22.69
C PHE A 57 2.80 -7.57 -22.37
N LEU A 58 3.03 -8.88 -22.58
CA LEU A 58 2.04 -9.91 -22.26
C LEU A 58 1.76 -9.98 -20.74
N TRP A 59 2.77 -9.81 -19.89
CA TRP A 59 2.54 -9.71 -18.45
C TRP A 59 1.70 -8.48 -18.07
N GLN A 60 2.00 -7.30 -18.61
CA GLN A 60 1.17 -6.12 -18.35
C GLN A 60 -0.24 -6.23 -18.93
N ARG A 61 -0.42 -6.93 -20.06
CA ARG A 61 -1.73 -7.30 -20.60
C ARG A 61 -2.51 -8.17 -19.61
N LYS A 62 -1.86 -9.14 -18.97
CA LYS A 62 -2.48 -9.96 -17.93
C LYS A 62 -2.85 -9.14 -16.69
N LEU A 63 -1.95 -8.27 -16.23
CA LEU A 63 -2.24 -7.37 -15.09
C LEU A 63 -3.40 -6.42 -15.39
N PHE A 64 -3.51 -5.92 -16.63
CA PHE A 64 -4.64 -5.13 -17.09
C PHE A 64 -5.95 -5.92 -16.94
N GLU A 65 -5.98 -7.16 -17.40
CA GLU A 65 -7.17 -8.02 -17.30
C GLU A 65 -7.53 -8.36 -15.85
N GLU A 66 -6.55 -8.51 -14.97
CA GLU A 66 -6.81 -8.73 -13.54
C GLU A 66 -7.52 -7.55 -12.85
N VAL A 67 -7.40 -6.33 -13.38
CA VAL A 67 -8.01 -5.13 -12.78
C VAL A 67 -9.14 -4.51 -13.61
N SER A 68 -9.33 -4.95 -14.85
CA SER A 68 -10.40 -4.47 -15.73
C SER A 68 -11.78 -4.67 -15.09
N GLY A 69 -12.62 -3.63 -15.14
CA GLY A 69 -13.93 -3.64 -14.50
C GLY A 69 -13.91 -3.66 -12.96
N THR A 70 -12.75 -3.46 -12.34
CA THR A 70 -12.58 -3.38 -10.89
C THR A 70 -12.02 -2.03 -10.46
N GLU A 71 -11.88 -1.83 -9.15
CA GLU A 71 -11.16 -0.68 -8.57
C GLU A 71 -9.75 -1.08 -8.05
N GLY A 72 -9.29 -2.27 -8.40
CA GLY A 72 -8.12 -2.91 -7.80
C GLY A 72 -6.76 -2.47 -8.37
N THR A 73 -5.73 -3.08 -7.80
CA THR A 73 -4.34 -2.98 -8.24
C THR A 73 -3.74 -4.37 -8.37
N ALA A 74 -3.14 -4.67 -9.52
CA ALA A 74 -2.40 -5.90 -9.77
C ALA A 74 -0.90 -5.61 -9.85
N VAL A 75 -0.08 -6.55 -9.37
CA VAL A 75 1.37 -6.34 -9.21
C VAL A 75 2.10 -7.62 -9.58
N MET A 76 3.15 -7.47 -10.40
CA MET A 76 4.13 -8.51 -10.69
C MET A 76 5.52 -7.99 -10.35
N ILE A 77 6.32 -8.84 -9.69
CA ILE A 77 7.70 -8.57 -9.32
C ILE A 77 8.54 -9.71 -9.85
N GLU A 78 9.62 -9.41 -10.57
CA GLU A 78 10.56 -10.41 -11.07
C GLU A 78 11.99 -9.88 -11.15
N GLU A 79 12.99 -10.75 -11.01
CA GLU A 79 14.39 -10.36 -11.20
C GLU A 79 14.73 -10.16 -12.68
N SER A 80 15.52 -9.12 -12.97
CA SER A 80 15.97 -8.86 -14.33
C SER A 80 17.04 -9.85 -14.77
N GLN A 81 16.82 -10.45 -15.94
CA GLN A 81 17.67 -11.50 -16.50
C GLN A 81 18.66 -10.97 -17.54
N MET A 82 18.55 -9.68 -17.93
CA MET A 82 19.47 -9.12 -18.92
C MET A 82 20.82 -8.82 -18.27
N ALA A 83 21.91 -9.19 -18.93
CA ALA A 83 23.28 -9.03 -18.42
C ALA A 83 23.59 -7.61 -17.91
N HIS A 84 23.12 -6.57 -18.61
CA HIS A 84 23.35 -5.16 -18.25
C HIS A 84 22.42 -4.63 -17.13
N THR A 85 21.48 -5.45 -16.65
CA THR A 85 20.59 -5.14 -15.52
C THR A 85 20.60 -6.25 -14.46
N LYS A 86 21.63 -7.09 -14.47
CA LYS A 86 21.74 -8.20 -13.53
C LYS A 86 21.68 -7.69 -12.08
N GLY A 87 20.89 -8.35 -11.23
CA GLY A 87 20.67 -7.96 -9.83
C GLY A 87 19.61 -6.88 -9.63
N LYS A 88 19.06 -6.32 -10.72
CA LYS A 88 17.93 -5.38 -10.67
C LYS A 88 16.62 -6.13 -10.74
N ILE A 89 15.54 -5.48 -10.34
CA ILE A 89 14.21 -6.06 -10.22
C ILE A 89 13.25 -5.24 -11.06
N TRP A 90 12.34 -5.93 -11.73
CA TRP A 90 11.22 -5.31 -12.41
C TRP A 90 9.99 -5.38 -11.53
N VAL A 91 9.31 -4.24 -11.42
CA VAL A 91 8.05 -4.08 -10.71
C VAL A 91 7.04 -3.54 -11.70
N ASP A 92 6.14 -4.41 -12.14
CA ASP A 92 5.04 -4.08 -13.04
C ASP A 92 3.76 -3.92 -12.20
N VAL A 93 3.06 -2.80 -12.36
CA VAL A 93 1.84 -2.47 -11.61
C VAL A 93 0.75 -2.04 -12.59
N ALA A 94 -0.46 -2.58 -12.43
CA ALA A 94 -1.66 -2.09 -13.09
C ALA A 94 -2.63 -1.54 -12.04
N VAL A 95 -3.07 -0.29 -12.20
CA VAL A 95 -3.97 0.39 -11.26
C VAL A 95 -5.20 0.88 -12.00
N ALA A 96 -6.37 0.36 -11.66
CA ALA A 96 -7.64 0.82 -12.23
C ALA A 96 -8.02 2.20 -11.70
N ASN A 97 -8.53 3.08 -12.57
CA ASN A 97 -9.12 4.38 -12.25
C ASN A 97 -8.29 5.28 -11.33
N SER A 98 -6.96 5.21 -11.44
CA SER A 98 -6.04 6.07 -10.70
C SER A 98 -5.44 7.13 -11.60
N LEU A 99 -5.15 8.31 -11.03
CA LEU A 99 -4.37 9.31 -11.73
C LEU A 99 -2.93 8.81 -11.89
N PRO A 100 -2.31 8.93 -13.07
CA PRO A 100 -1.00 8.34 -13.29
C PRO A 100 0.08 8.90 -12.37
N GLN A 101 0.01 10.19 -12.04
CA GLN A 101 0.89 10.82 -11.06
C GLN A 101 0.79 10.16 -9.68
N VAL A 102 -0.44 9.94 -9.19
CA VAL A 102 -0.70 9.32 -7.87
C VAL A 102 -0.20 7.87 -7.85
N ALA A 103 -0.48 7.11 -8.91
CA ALA A 103 0.00 5.73 -9.03
C ALA A 103 1.53 5.66 -8.99
N LEU A 104 2.22 6.54 -9.74
CA LEU A 104 3.68 6.61 -9.76
C LEU A 104 4.23 7.02 -8.39
N GLU A 105 3.72 8.10 -7.80
CA GLU A 105 4.18 8.63 -6.51
C GLU A 105 4.04 7.59 -5.38
N HIS A 106 2.86 6.98 -5.25
CA HIS A 106 2.62 5.97 -4.21
C HIS A 106 3.49 4.73 -4.41
N THR A 107 3.68 4.30 -5.67
CA THR A 107 4.57 3.16 -6.00
C THR A 107 6.02 3.49 -5.64
N SER A 108 6.51 4.66 -6.02
CA SER A 108 7.87 5.12 -5.70
C SER A 108 8.12 5.24 -4.21
N HIS A 109 7.16 5.78 -3.45
CA HIS A 109 7.24 5.87 -1.99
C HIS A 109 7.34 4.50 -1.32
N LEU A 110 6.54 3.53 -1.76
CA LEU A 110 6.61 2.17 -1.24
C LEU A 110 7.92 1.48 -1.62
N LEU A 111 8.42 1.66 -2.85
CA LEU A 111 9.72 1.12 -3.25
C LEU A 111 10.85 1.67 -2.39
N PHE A 112 10.87 2.98 -2.16
CA PHE A 112 11.85 3.63 -1.27
C PHE A 112 11.79 3.05 0.15
N LEU A 113 10.60 2.87 0.72
CA LEU A 113 10.40 2.30 2.06
C LEU A 113 10.94 0.87 2.19
N HIS A 114 11.00 0.14 1.07
CA HIS A 114 11.48 -1.25 1.00
C HIS A 114 12.90 -1.35 0.45
N ASP A 115 13.71 -0.31 0.60
CA ASP A 115 15.13 -0.28 0.20
C ASP A 115 15.32 -0.50 -1.32
N PHE A 116 14.51 0.14 -2.15
CA PHE A 116 14.66 0.13 -3.61
C PHE A 116 14.79 1.52 -4.22
N ASP A 117 15.82 1.71 -5.03
CA ASP A 117 15.99 2.89 -5.88
C ASP A 117 15.38 2.65 -7.27
N VAL A 118 14.58 3.60 -7.74
CA VAL A 118 14.00 3.57 -9.09
C VAL A 118 15.02 4.07 -10.10
N GLU A 119 15.53 3.19 -10.95
CA GLU A 119 16.44 3.58 -12.04
C GLU A 119 15.71 3.96 -13.33
N ARG A 120 14.58 3.33 -13.58
CA ARG A 120 13.77 3.55 -14.78
C ARG A 120 12.31 3.35 -14.45
N ALA A 121 11.46 4.24 -14.92
CA ALA A 121 10.02 4.09 -14.89
C ALA A 121 9.45 4.32 -16.30
N HIS A 122 8.55 3.44 -16.71
CA HIS A 122 7.63 3.68 -17.82
C HIS A 122 6.22 3.71 -17.28
N LEU A 123 5.44 4.63 -17.80
CA LEU A 123 4.08 4.88 -17.39
C LEU A 123 3.25 5.04 -18.65
N ASP A 124 2.17 4.27 -18.71
CA ASP A 124 1.19 4.33 -19.78
C ASP A 124 -0.22 4.29 -19.20
N VAL A 125 -1.18 4.82 -19.96
CA VAL A 125 -2.60 4.82 -19.60
C VAL A 125 -3.36 4.20 -20.75
N VAL A 126 -4.11 3.16 -20.45
CA VAL A 126 -4.91 2.41 -21.44
C VAL A 126 -6.38 2.53 -21.07
N SER A 127 -7.24 2.74 -22.07
CA SER A 127 -8.69 2.77 -21.85
C SER A 127 -9.20 1.40 -21.43
N ASP A 128 -10.08 1.37 -20.44
CA ASP A 128 -10.84 0.19 -20.01
C ASP A 128 -12.31 0.30 -20.47
N GLY A 129 -12.53 0.92 -21.64
CA GLY A 129 -13.85 1.18 -22.20
C GLY A 129 -14.76 1.96 -21.22
N PRO A 130 -15.97 1.46 -20.91
CA PRO A 130 -16.90 2.14 -20.00
C PRO A 130 -16.45 2.14 -18.53
N ASN A 131 -15.46 1.31 -18.16
CA ASN A 131 -14.97 1.20 -16.79
C ASN A 131 -13.96 2.30 -16.42
N GLY A 132 -13.51 3.10 -17.41
CA GLY A 132 -12.57 4.19 -17.23
C GLY A 132 -11.22 3.90 -17.87
N HIS A 133 -10.15 3.94 -17.07
CA HIS A 133 -8.78 3.76 -17.54
C HIS A 133 -7.93 3.00 -16.54
N ILE A 134 -6.91 2.30 -17.05
CA ILE A 134 -5.91 1.59 -16.25
C ILE A 134 -4.56 2.26 -16.46
N THR A 135 -3.93 2.66 -15.35
CA THR A 135 -2.53 3.11 -15.38
C THR A 135 -1.62 1.88 -15.27
N LEU A 136 -0.73 1.72 -16.24
CA LEU A 136 0.29 0.69 -16.29
C LEU A 136 1.65 1.30 -15.95
N LEU A 137 2.28 0.81 -14.90
CA LEU A 137 3.64 1.17 -14.52
C LEU A 137 4.58 -0.02 -14.74
N ARG A 138 5.77 0.28 -15.24
CA ARG A 138 6.89 -0.67 -15.34
C ARG A 138 8.14 0.00 -14.81
N LEU A 139 8.57 -0.42 -13.62
CA LEU A 139 9.73 0.14 -12.96
C LEU A 139 10.87 -0.87 -12.94
N LEU A 140 12.08 -0.42 -13.31
CA LEU A 140 13.32 -1.14 -13.03
C LEU A 140 13.92 -0.53 -11.78
N VAL A 141 14.12 -1.36 -10.76
CA VAL A 141 14.61 -0.94 -9.44
C VAL A 141 15.86 -1.68 -9.05
N ALA A 142 16.72 -1.01 -8.29
CA ALA A 142 17.92 -1.58 -7.70
C ALA A 142 17.75 -1.69 -6.17
N PRO A 143 18.00 -2.85 -5.56
CA PRO A 143 18.02 -2.95 -4.11
C PRO A 143 19.17 -2.11 -3.55
N THR A 144 18.89 -1.30 -2.53
CA THR A 144 19.89 -0.53 -1.79
C THR A 144 20.44 -1.31 -0.59
N ASN A 145 19.70 -2.34 -0.15
CA ASN A 145 20.09 -3.27 0.92
C ASN A 145 20.38 -4.68 0.35
N PRO A 146 21.66 -5.06 0.17
CA PRO A 146 22.02 -6.35 -0.42
C PRO A 146 21.76 -7.55 0.51
N ASP A 147 21.65 -7.32 1.82
CA ASP A 147 21.48 -8.38 2.83
C ASP A 147 20.00 -8.73 3.10
N ALA A 148 19.07 -8.00 2.48
CA ALA A 148 17.64 -8.20 2.67
C ALA A 148 17.17 -9.56 2.14
N ASN A 149 16.29 -10.23 2.89
CA ASN A 149 15.62 -11.43 2.43
C ASN A 149 14.63 -11.09 1.31
N LYS A 150 15.05 -11.33 0.06
CA LYS A 150 14.30 -10.94 -1.15
C LYS A 150 12.88 -11.53 -1.20
N GLU A 151 12.70 -12.79 -0.84
CA GLU A 151 11.38 -13.44 -0.89
C GLU A 151 10.40 -12.75 0.07
N GLU A 152 10.87 -12.45 1.28
CA GLU A 152 10.07 -11.77 2.29
C GLU A 152 9.77 -10.32 1.88
N VAL A 153 10.77 -9.59 1.38
CA VAL A 153 10.61 -8.24 0.86
C VAL A 153 9.61 -8.22 -0.29
N PHE A 154 9.71 -9.13 -1.26
CA PHE A 154 8.79 -9.18 -2.41
C PHE A 154 7.37 -9.49 -1.95
N ARG A 155 7.20 -10.40 -1.00
CA ARG A 155 5.89 -10.73 -0.44
C ARG A 155 5.24 -9.54 0.25
N ILE A 156 6.02 -8.80 1.05
CA ILE A 156 5.55 -7.58 1.74
C ILE A 156 5.25 -6.47 0.72
N LEU A 157 6.20 -6.18 -0.18
CA LEU A 157 6.08 -5.14 -1.19
C LEU A 157 4.89 -5.39 -2.11
N LYS A 158 4.69 -6.63 -2.58
CA LYS A 158 3.52 -7.00 -3.41
C LYS A 158 2.20 -6.73 -2.68
N ARG A 159 2.12 -7.07 -1.39
CA ARG A 159 0.93 -6.81 -0.55
C ARG A 159 0.67 -5.31 -0.40
N GLU A 160 1.70 -4.50 -0.22
CA GLU A 160 1.55 -3.06 0.01
C GLU A 160 1.30 -2.29 -1.28
N LEU A 161 1.95 -2.66 -2.39
CA LEU A 161 1.68 -2.11 -3.71
C LEU A 161 0.25 -2.37 -4.18
N LYS A 162 -0.32 -3.55 -3.87
CA LYS A 162 -1.75 -3.83 -4.12
C LYS A 162 -2.69 -2.85 -3.42
N ARG A 163 -2.25 -2.25 -2.33
CA ARG A 163 -3.02 -1.29 -1.53
C ARG A 163 -2.63 0.17 -1.79
N SER A 164 -1.58 0.40 -2.59
CA SER A 164 -0.99 1.72 -2.84
C SER A 164 -2.02 2.79 -3.17
N LYS A 165 -2.97 2.49 -4.07
CA LYS A 165 -4.08 3.38 -4.47
C LYS A 165 -4.89 3.93 -3.29
N TRP A 166 -5.03 3.15 -2.23
CA TRP A 166 -5.91 3.44 -1.11
C TRP A 166 -5.18 3.93 0.14
N LEU A 167 -3.85 4.02 0.09
CA LEU A 167 -3.08 4.58 1.19
C LEU A 167 -3.31 6.08 1.25
N ASP A 168 -3.59 6.57 2.45
CA ASP A 168 -3.77 8.00 2.70
C ASP A 168 -2.43 8.73 2.50
N PRO A 169 -2.40 9.89 1.81
CA PRO A 169 -1.17 10.65 1.59
C PRO A 169 -0.45 11.08 2.88
N GLU A 170 -1.17 11.27 3.99
CA GLU A 170 -0.56 11.53 5.30
C GLU A 170 0.10 10.28 5.87
N THR A 171 -0.49 9.09 5.64
CA THR A 171 0.17 7.83 5.99
C THR A 171 1.49 7.69 5.24
N LEU A 172 1.47 7.90 3.92
CA LEU A 172 2.68 7.77 3.10
C LEU A 172 3.76 8.74 3.57
N ARG A 173 3.47 10.04 3.68
CA ARG A 173 4.45 11.04 4.16
C ARG A 173 4.98 10.72 5.55
N LEU A 174 4.13 10.23 6.46
CA LEU A 174 4.55 9.82 7.79
C LEU A 174 5.60 8.71 7.73
N VAL A 175 5.39 7.70 6.88
CA VAL A 175 6.26 6.52 6.81
C VAL A 175 7.36 6.61 5.76
N THR A 176 7.38 7.60 4.87
CA THR A 176 8.48 7.74 3.89
C THR A 176 9.38 8.93 4.18
N GLU A 177 8.82 10.05 4.62
CA GLU A 177 9.57 11.29 4.81
C GLU A 177 9.98 11.51 6.27
N ARG A 178 9.14 11.12 7.23
CA ARG A 178 9.35 11.43 8.64
C ARG A 178 9.91 10.27 9.45
N TYR A 179 9.25 9.12 9.43
CA TYR A 179 9.59 7.98 10.29
C TYR A 179 9.49 6.63 9.56
N PRO A 180 10.43 6.28 8.65
CA PRO A 180 10.41 5.02 7.91
C PRO A 180 10.33 3.74 8.73
N TRP A 181 10.93 3.76 9.92
CA TRP A 181 10.92 2.62 10.85
C TRP A 181 9.51 2.22 11.34
N LEU A 182 8.50 3.09 11.20
CA LEU A 182 7.12 2.74 11.53
C LEU A 182 6.59 1.63 10.60
N GLY A 183 6.95 1.68 9.32
CA GLY A 183 6.33 0.89 8.27
C GLY A 183 4.86 1.25 8.03
N VAL A 184 4.31 0.77 6.92
CA VAL A 184 2.96 1.16 6.44
C VAL A 184 1.86 0.83 7.44
N ARG A 185 1.91 -0.34 8.09
CA ARG A 185 0.85 -0.78 9.02
C ARG A 185 0.70 0.13 10.24
N ARG A 186 1.80 0.49 10.90
CA ARG A 186 1.75 1.41 12.05
C ARG A 186 1.30 2.79 11.59
N GLY A 187 1.88 3.30 10.50
CA GLY A 187 1.47 4.60 9.94
C GLY A 187 -0.02 4.68 9.64
N GLU A 188 -0.60 3.63 9.06
CA GLU A 188 -2.04 3.55 8.76
C GLU A 188 -2.89 3.58 10.04
N VAL A 189 -2.51 2.81 11.07
CA VAL A 189 -3.22 2.81 12.36
C VAL A 189 -3.16 4.20 13.01
N ILE A 190 -1.98 4.82 13.06
CA ILE A 190 -1.78 6.14 13.67
C ILE A 190 -2.63 7.21 12.98
N THR A 191 -2.58 7.27 11.65
CA THR A 191 -3.32 8.27 10.86
C THR A 191 -4.83 8.03 10.88
N ALA A 192 -5.28 6.77 10.91
CA ALA A 192 -6.68 6.43 11.11
C ALA A 192 -7.17 6.87 12.50
N PHE A 193 -6.38 6.65 13.55
CA PHE A 193 -6.71 7.09 14.91
C PHE A 193 -6.77 8.61 14.99
N CYS A 194 -5.83 9.34 14.37
CA CYS A 194 -5.91 10.81 14.29
C CYS A 194 -7.24 11.29 13.69
N SER A 195 -7.69 10.62 12.62
CA SER A 195 -8.95 10.94 11.95
C SER A 195 -10.17 10.62 12.83
N LEU A 196 -10.12 9.52 13.57
CA LEU A 196 -11.17 9.11 14.50
C LEU A 196 -11.26 10.01 15.74
N LEU A 197 -10.13 10.49 16.25
CA LEU A 197 -10.07 11.32 17.44
C LEU A 197 -10.69 12.69 17.21
N HIS A 198 -10.55 13.27 16.02
CA HIS A 198 -11.04 14.62 15.74
C HIS A 198 -12.51 14.86 16.12
N PRO A 199 -13.51 14.07 15.67
CA PRO A 199 -14.92 14.29 16.05
C PRO A 199 -15.20 14.13 17.54
N VAL A 200 -14.34 13.44 18.30
CA VAL A 200 -14.48 13.23 19.75
C VAL A 200 -13.81 14.37 20.52
N MET A 201 -12.55 14.62 20.23
CA MET A 201 -11.69 15.56 20.96
C MET A 201 -12.03 17.02 20.64
N ALA A 202 -12.46 17.32 19.41
CA ALA A 202 -12.84 18.69 19.05
C ALA A 202 -14.04 19.22 19.86
N LYS A 203 -14.87 18.35 20.45
CA LYS A 203 -15.96 18.78 21.35
C LYS A 203 -15.45 19.33 22.67
N ARG A 204 -14.28 18.88 23.13
CA ARG A 204 -13.65 19.33 24.39
C ARG A 204 -12.92 20.65 24.17
N ASN A 205 -12.09 20.71 23.13
CA ASN A 205 -11.37 21.93 22.77
C ASN A 205 -11.11 21.98 21.25
N PRO A 206 -11.96 22.68 20.46
CA PRO A 206 -11.83 22.74 19.01
C PRO A 206 -10.49 23.33 18.53
N LEU A 207 -9.91 24.26 19.30
CA LEU A 207 -8.65 24.91 18.95
C LEU A 207 -7.46 23.97 19.19
N ALA A 208 -7.41 23.31 20.35
CA ALA A 208 -6.35 22.36 20.66
C ALA A 208 -6.44 21.09 19.80
N PHE A 209 -7.66 20.62 19.48
CA PHE A 209 -7.92 19.32 18.85
C PHE A 209 -8.47 19.44 17.42
N SER A 210 -7.94 20.39 16.65
CA SER A 210 -8.12 20.42 15.20
C SER A 210 -7.44 19.19 14.54
N ARG A 211 -7.88 18.79 13.34
CA ARG A 211 -7.29 17.64 12.62
C ARG A 211 -5.77 17.75 12.48
N GLY A 212 -5.28 18.94 12.13
CA GLY A 212 -3.86 19.24 12.02
C GLY A 212 -3.15 19.12 13.37
N ASN A 213 -3.68 19.75 14.41
CA ASN A 213 -3.06 19.74 15.73
C ASN A 213 -2.98 18.34 16.36
N ILE A 214 -4.02 17.51 16.16
CA ILE A 214 -4.02 16.12 16.63
C ILE A 214 -2.86 15.37 15.98
N ARG A 215 -2.82 15.37 14.64
CA ARG A 215 -1.78 14.67 13.88
C ARG A 215 -0.39 15.19 14.23
N ASP A 216 -0.20 16.50 14.23
CA ASP A 216 1.09 17.10 14.48
C ASP A 216 1.56 16.78 15.90
N THR A 217 0.65 16.76 16.88
CA THR A 217 0.97 16.40 18.27
C THR A 217 1.38 14.94 18.40
N VAL A 218 0.58 13.97 17.95
CA VAL A 218 0.92 12.54 18.12
C VAL A 218 2.10 12.11 17.26
N THR A 219 2.40 12.85 16.18
CA THR A 219 3.57 12.60 15.32
C THR A 219 4.76 13.50 15.66
N LYS A 220 4.78 14.19 16.81
CA LYS A 220 5.99 14.88 17.31
C LYS A 220 7.07 13.84 17.57
N GLU A 221 8.32 14.19 17.29
CA GLU A 221 9.49 13.30 17.45
C GLU A 221 9.60 12.69 18.86
N ARG A 222 9.28 13.47 19.90
CA ARG A 222 9.26 13.01 21.29
C ARG A 222 8.12 12.03 21.64
N TYR A 223 7.05 11.97 20.84
CA TYR A 223 5.85 11.17 21.13
C TYR A 223 5.59 10.06 20.12
N VAL A 224 6.24 10.08 18.95
CA VAL A 224 6.02 9.08 17.90
C VAL A 224 6.39 7.67 18.36
N GLY A 225 7.38 7.52 19.26
CA GLY A 225 7.72 6.24 19.89
C GLY A 225 6.54 5.65 20.68
N LEU A 226 5.95 6.44 21.59
CA LEU A 226 4.76 6.05 22.35
C LEU A 226 3.56 5.78 21.43
N THR A 227 3.40 6.60 20.41
CA THR A 227 2.33 6.45 19.41
C THR A 227 2.47 5.15 18.61
N ALA A 228 3.70 4.74 18.31
CA ALA A 228 3.99 3.44 17.71
C ALA A 228 3.69 2.29 18.65
N GLU A 229 3.99 2.41 19.95
CA GLU A 229 3.62 1.41 20.96
C GLU A 229 2.10 1.24 21.08
N VAL A 230 1.33 2.34 20.99
CA VAL A 230 -0.14 2.27 20.93
C VAL A 230 -0.59 1.54 19.66
N ALA A 231 0.03 1.83 18.52
CA ALA A 231 -0.28 1.13 17.27
C ALA A 231 0.08 -0.37 17.33
N ASP A 232 1.17 -0.74 18.00
CA ASP A 232 1.56 -2.13 18.24
C ASP A 232 0.54 -2.85 19.12
N LEU A 233 0.09 -2.22 20.20
CA LEU A 233 -0.97 -2.77 21.06
C LEU A 233 -2.25 -3.05 20.26
N PHE A 234 -2.62 -2.13 19.36
CA PHE A 234 -3.76 -2.34 18.45
C PHE A 234 -3.54 -3.54 17.51
N LEU A 235 -2.37 -3.63 16.88
CA LEU A 235 -2.06 -4.73 15.96
C LEU A 235 -2.08 -6.08 16.70
N GLU A 236 -1.42 -6.16 17.85
CA GLU A 236 -1.38 -7.37 18.69
C GLU A 236 -2.78 -7.79 19.18
N ARG A 237 -3.66 -6.83 19.53
CA ARG A 237 -5.04 -7.12 19.95
C ARG A 237 -5.85 -7.87 18.90
N PHE A 238 -5.54 -7.64 17.62
CA PHE A 238 -6.27 -8.18 16.49
C PHE A 238 -5.46 -9.13 15.60
N ASP A 239 -4.27 -9.59 16.05
CA ASP A 239 -3.46 -10.54 15.26
C ASP A 239 -4.22 -11.88 15.14
N PRO A 240 -4.57 -12.33 13.93
CA PRO A 240 -5.32 -13.57 13.73
C PRO A 240 -4.55 -14.82 14.19
N ARG A 241 -3.23 -14.74 14.39
CA ARG A 241 -2.39 -15.87 14.83
C ARG A 241 -2.39 -16.06 16.35
N GLY A 242 -2.79 -15.04 17.10
CA GLY A 242 -2.73 -15.02 18.55
C GLY A 242 -3.15 -13.66 19.10
N PRO A 243 -4.46 -13.33 19.05
CA PRO A 243 -4.93 -12.03 19.49
C PRO A 243 -4.80 -11.88 21.00
N LEU A 244 -4.46 -10.67 21.48
CA LEU A 244 -4.44 -10.39 22.92
C LEU A 244 -5.83 -10.62 23.54
N GLY A 245 -5.86 -11.29 24.69
CA GLY A 245 -7.05 -11.42 25.52
C GLY A 245 -7.37 -10.11 26.27
N ASP A 246 -8.60 -9.98 26.77
CA ASP A 246 -9.05 -8.72 27.39
C ASP A 246 -8.26 -8.36 28.66
N ALA A 247 -7.92 -9.35 29.50
CA ALA A 247 -7.12 -9.11 30.70
C ALA A 247 -5.69 -8.61 30.37
N GLU A 248 -5.08 -9.17 29.32
CA GLU A 248 -3.74 -8.77 28.89
C GLU A 248 -3.76 -7.41 28.18
N LEU A 249 -4.83 -7.12 27.42
CA LEU A 249 -5.05 -5.80 26.85
C LEU A 249 -5.13 -4.75 27.96
N GLU A 250 -5.90 -4.99 29.02
CA GLU A 250 -6.02 -4.03 30.13
C GLU A 250 -4.68 -3.79 30.81
N GLU A 251 -3.97 -4.87 31.17
CA GLU A 251 -2.65 -4.79 31.80
C GLU A 251 -1.64 -4.01 30.93
N ARG A 252 -1.60 -4.29 29.61
CA ARG A 252 -0.73 -3.57 28.67
C ARG A 252 -1.15 -2.10 28.51
N SER A 253 -2.46 -1.83 28.52
CA SER A 253 -3.01 -0.47 28.43
C SER A 253 -2.65 0.35 29.66
N GLU A 254 -2.80 -0.19 30.86
CA GLU A 254 -2.42 0.45 32.12
C GLU A 254 -0.92 0.76 32.18
N ARG A 255 -0.07 -0.20 31.77
CA ARG A 255 1.38 0.03 31.68
C ARG A 255 1.71 1.18 30.71
N LEU A 256 1.07 1.21 29.56
CA LEU A 256 1.31 2.25 28.56
C LEU A 256 0.81 3.62 29.04
N ARG A 257 -0.35 3.67 29.72
CA ARG A 257 -0.87 4.89 30.37
C ARG A 257 0.09 5.43 31.43
N ALA A 258 0.62 4.56 32.29
CA ALA A 258 1.60 4.93 33.31
C ALA A 258 2.91 5.45 32.69
N LYS A 259 3.37 4.84 31.60
CA LYS A 259 4.55 5.32 30.85
C LYS A 259 4.32 6.72 30.28
N ILE A 260 3.17 6.93 29.62
CA ILE A 260 2.78 8.24 29.08
C ILE A 260 2.72 9.30 30.18
N GLU A 261 2.16 8.98 31.36
CA GLU A 261 2.06 9.93 32.48
C GLU A 261 3.43 10.39 32.99
N ASN A 262 4.42 9.50 32.98
CA ASN A 262 5.78 9.81 33.42
C ASN A 262 6.60 10.54 32.35
N ASP A 263 6.38 10.22 31.07
CA ASP A 263 7.25 10.65 29.96
C ASP A 263 6.70 11.86 29.18
N VAL A 264 5.42 12.24 29.37
CA VAL A 264 4.74 13.27 28.56
C VAL A 264 4.27 14.44 29.43
N GLU A 265 4.93 15.59 29.25
CA GLU A 265 4.57 16.83 29.96
C GLU A 265 3.38 17.59 29.32
N ASP A 266 3.15 17.40 28.02
CA ASP A 266 2.10 18.10 27.25
C ASP A 266 0.74 17.45 27.53
N THR A 267 -0.12 18.14 28.28
CA THR A 267 -1.46 17.66 28.63
C THR A 267 -2.28 17.27 27.40
N ALA A 268 -2.18 18.02 26.30
CA ALA A 268 -2.92 17.70 25.07
C ALA A 268 -2.41 16.39 24.44
N ALA A 269 -1.10 16.14 24.51
CA ALA A 269 -0.51 14.88 24.04
C ALA A 269 -0.93 13.69 24.92
N VAL A 270 -0.94 13.85 26.25
CA VAL A 270 -1.42 12.82 27.18
C VAL A 270 -2.87 12.44 26.85
N GLU A 271 -3.75 13.43 26.72
CA GLU A 271 -5.16 13.19 26.41
C GLU A 271 -5.36 12.45 25.08
N LEU A 272 -4.60 12.83 24.05
CA LEU A 272 -4.68 12.17 22.75
C LEU A 272 -4.18 10.72 22.81
N LEU A 273 -3.02 10.47 23.44
CA LEU A 273 -2.47 9.12 23.56
C LEU A 273 -3.36 8.21 24.40
N TYR A 274 -3.94 8.71 25.50
CA TYR A 274 -4.92 7.98 26.29
C TYR A 274 -6.16 7.64 25.47
N LYS A 275 -6.68 8.61 24.71
CA LYS A 275 -7.85 8.35 23.88
C LYS A 275 -7.54 7.37 22.74
N MET A 276 -6.31 7.34 22.21
CA MET A 276 -5.87 6.30 21.27
C MET A 276 -5.90 4.90 21.92
N ILE A 277 -5.52 4.77 23.20
CA ILE A 277 -5.61 3.51 23.94
C ILE A 277 -7.09 3.11 24.14
N ASP A 278 -7.96 4.07 24.48
CA ASP A 278 -9.39 3.81 24.64
C ASP A 278 -10.05 3.34 23.33
N VAL A 279 -9.60 3.85 22.18
CA VAL A 279 -10.05 3.39 20.86
C VAL A 279 -9.75 1.89 20.68
N ILE A 280 -8.62 1.39 21.19
CA ILE A 280 -8.28 -0.04 21.11
C ILE A 280 -9.29 -0.85 21.92
N GLY A 281 -9.54 -0.46 23.17
CA GLY A 281 -10.53 -1.11 24.04
C GLY A 281 -11.96 -1.05 23.51
N CYS A 282 -12.30 0.00 22.76
CA CYS A 282 -13.60 0.15 22.12
C CYS A 282 -13.69 -0.48 20.72
N THR A 283 -12.61 -1.02 20.17
CA THR A 283 -12.65 -1.67 18.85
C THR A 283 -13.16 -3.10 19.01
N LEU A 284 -14.31 -3.40 18.38
CA LEU A 284 -14.92 -4.72 18.39
C LEU A 284 -14.36 -5.63 17.30
N LYS A 285 -14.10 -5.07 16.11
CA LYS A 285 -13.55 -5.76 14.94
C LYS A 285 -12.75 -4.80 14.07
N THR A 286 -11.77 -5.33 13.33
CA THR A 286 -11.01 -4.58 12.33
C THR A 286 -10.67 -5.47 11.14
N ASN A 287 -10.40 -4.86 9.98
CA ASN A 287 -9.90 -5.54 8.80
C ASN A 287 -8.37 -5.41 8.62
N VAL A 288 -7.61 -4.97 9.64
CA VAL A 288 -6.17 -4.64 9.54
C VAL A 288 -5.26 -5.78 9.06
N TYR A 289 -5.72 -7.03 9.09
CA TYR A 289 -5.00 -8.21 8.57
C TYR A 289 -5.55 -8.75 7.24
N LEU A 290 -6.60 -8.16 6.67
CA LEU A 290 -7.09 -8.50 5.33
C LEU A 290 -6.18 -7.86 4.27
N ASN A 291 -5.63 -8.70 3.38
CA ASN A 291 -4.65 -8.27 2.36
C ASN A 291 -5.26 -7.42 1.25
N ASP A 292 -6.49 -7.72 0.84
CA ASP A 292 -7.17 -7.06 -0.29
C ASP A 292 -8.19 -6.00 0.18
N ARG A 293 -7.96 -5.39 1.35
CA ARG A 293 -8.81 -4.29 1.83
C ARG A 293 -8.51 -2.99 1.09
N TYR A 294 -9.55 -2.20 0.83
CA TYR A 294 -9.40 -0.84 0.32
C TYR A 294 -8.93 0.10 1.43
N SER A 295 -9.64 0.18 2.56
CA SER A 295 -9.24 1.03 3.68
C SER A 295 -9.19 0.26 5.00
N LEU A 296 -8.50 0.82 5.99
CA LEU A 296 -8.65 0.37 7.38
C LEU A 296 -10.08 0.66 7.86
N GLY A 297 -10.76 -0.38 8.31
CA GLY A 297 -12.11 -0.32 8.85
C GLY A 297 -12.12 -0.79 10.31
N LEU A 298 -12.78 -0.01 11.16
CA LEU A 298 -12.96 -0.30 12.58
C LEU A 298 -14.46 -0.39 12.90
N ARG A 299 -14.88 -1.47 13.54
CA ARG A 299 -16.20 -1.54 14.17
C ARG A 299 -16.02 -1.11 15.63
N LEU A 300 -16.51 0.07 15.96
CA LEU A 300 -16.33 0.67 17.28
C LEU A 300 -17.57 0.48 18.14
N ASP A 301 -17.35 0.35 19.44
CA ASP A 301 -18.35 0.57 20.46
C ASP A 301 -18.70 2.06 20.53
N PRO A 302 -19.99 2.46 20.44
CA PRO A 302 -20.40 3.86 20.49
C PRO A 302 -19.92 4.64 21.72
N ARG A 303 -19.62 3.96 22.84
CA ARG A 303 -19.09 4.58 24.06
C ARG A 303 -17.86 5.44 23.82
N ILE A 304 -17.05 5.15 22.79
CA ILE A 304 -15.88 5.97 22.45
C ILE A 304 -16.25 7.42 22.07
N MET A 305 -17.48 7.65 21.58
CA MET A 305 -17.99 8.94 21.11
C MET A 305 -18.62 9.77 22.23
N GLU A 306 -18.83 9.17 23.40
CA GLU A 306 -19.27 9.85 24.60
C GLU A 306 -18.11 10.73 25.09
N SER A 307 -18.29 12.04 24.99
CA SER A 307 -17.49 12.96 25.80
C SER A 307 -18.07 12.88 27.20
N ASP A 308 -17.23 12.66 28.22
CA ASP A 308 -17.66 12.83 29.62
C ASP A 308 -18.45 14.13 29.69
N ARG A 309 -19.76 14.02 29.89
CA ARG A 309 -20.59 15.20 30.08
C ARG A 309 -20.14 15.76 31.41
N GLU A 310 -19.60 16.97 31.38
CA GLU A 310 -19.40 17.77 32.59
C GLU A 310 -20.73 17.75 33.39
N GLU A 311 -20.70 17.15 34.57
CA GLU A 311 -21.61 17.50 35.66
C GLU A 311 -21.17 18.83 36.28
#